data_AF-A0AAU9WVE6-F1
#
_entry.id   AF-A0AAU9WVE6-F1
#
_cell.length_a   1.000
_cell.length_b   1.000
_cell.length_c   1.000
_cell.angle_alpha   90.00
_cell.angle_beta   90.00
_cell.angle_gamma   90.00
#
_symmetry.space_group_name_H-M   'P 1'
#
loop_
_entity.id
_entity.type
_entity.pdbx_description
1 polymer ?
#
loop_
_entity_poly.entity_id
_entity_poly.type
_entity_poly.pdbx_seq_one_letter_code
_entity_poly.pdbx_strand_id
1 'polypeptide(L)'
;MKALVYLVFFILTFDGSRAFDHDFKYGKFPDGFLWGAATAAYQIEGAWNEDGKGPSIYDIITHTVPALFHNKTGDVACDSYHKYEEDVKILKDYGAKAYRFSIAWSRVLPNGTTDHVNNAGVEYYKRLIAELSRNKIEPLVTLYHWDLPEVFRAIGGWTNRSMIDYFHDYARFCFKTFGDQVKYWITLNEPAIVMLRHPLYMYGNIKNKTKLSILRYRTAHNQILGHATVYRTYEKNYQAQQGGKVTLSLSSGWAVPKTNSVRDKDAADRYMQFHLGIFAHPIFVNGDYPDVVKDIVGKRSAAAGISSRLPSFTEEEKNIVKGSYDLFGLNHYSTDKVADKPSGDELSINGDESFTKSGDPAWPDWYNGHVAPFGFRRLLKYIKDNYNNPTIIVTENGVAPPGEASKTGQNRLNDTFRVDYHRR
;
A
#
# COMPACT_ATOMS: atom_id res chain seq x y z
N MET A 1 -8.31 -43.07 25.05
CA MET A 1 -7.19 -42.72 25.95
C MET A 1 -6.59 -41.42 25.44
N LYS A 2 -6.46 -40.44 26.32
CA LYS A 2 -6.28 -39.01 26.02
C LYS A 2 -4.89 -38.73 25.44
N ALA A 3 -4.82 -38.13 24.25
CA ALA A 3 -3.60 -37.53 23.73
C ALA A 3 -3.44 -36.14 24.35
N LEU A 4 -2.37 -35.97 25.13
CA LEU A 4 -1.96 -34.73 25.76
C LEU A 4 -1.51 -33.74 24.67
N VAL A 5 -2.27 -32.67 24.46
CA VAL A 5 -1.82 -31.51 23.69
C VAL A 5 -1.05 -30.60 24.64
N TYR A 6 0.28 -30.53 24.47
CA TYR A 6 1.10 -29.56 25.17
C TYR A 6 0.88 -28.18 24.55
N LEU A 7 0.10 -27.33 25.22
CA LEU A 7 0.01 -25.91 24.95
C LEU A 7 1.25 -25.24 25.58
N VAL A 8 2.25 -24.89 24.77
CA VAL A 8 3.41 -24.12 25.25
C VAL A 8 3.06 -22.64 25.19
N PHE A 9 2.72 -22.06 26.35
CA PHE A 9 2.69 -20.61 26.52
C PHE A 9 4.14 -20.10 26.61
N PHE A 10 4.63 -19.43 25.57
CA PHE A 10 5.81 -18.59 25.72
C PHE A 10 5.42 -17.28 26.41
N ILE A 11 5.51 -17.25 27.74
CA ILE A 11 5.58 -16.01 28.50
C ILE A 11 7.04 -15.53 28.40
N LEU A 12 7.34 -14.70 27.40
CA LEU A 12 8.57 -13.93 27.38
C LEU A 12 8.34 -12.64 28.19
N THR A 13 8.74 -12.66 29.45
CA THR A 13 8.98 -11.44 30.24
C THR A 13 10.19 -10.73 29.65
N PHE A 14 9.99 -9.75 28.77
CA PHE A 14 11.04 -8.81 28.35
C PHE A 14 10.91 -7.52 29.15
N ASP A 15 11.64 -7.42 30.25
CA ASP A 15 11.89 -6.14 30.96
C ASP A 15 13.24 -5.51 30.56
N GLY A 16 13.86 -6.00 29.48
CA GLY A 16 15.16 -5.52 28.94
C GLY A 16 15.09 -4.86 27.55
N SER A 17 13.88 -4.67 26.98
CA SER A 17 13.71 -4.27 25.58
C SER A 17 13.96 -2.78 25.29
N ARG A 18 13.92 -1.90 26.29
CA ARG A 18 14.11 -0.46 26.06
C ARG A 18 15.53 -0.07 25.63
N ALA A 19 16.56 -0.76 26.11
CA ALA A 19 17.95 -0.40 25.79
C ALA A 19 18.36 -0.81 24.36
N PHE A 20 17.89 -1.96 23.87
CA PHE A 20 18.29 -2.51 22.55
C PHE A 20 17.60 -1.88 21.34
N ASP A 21 16.44 -1.25 21.54
CA ASP A 21 15.64 -0.67 20.45
C ASP A 21 16.17 0.67 19.95
N HIS A 22 16.90 1.41 20.79
CA HIS A 22 17.38 2.77 20.47
C HIS A 22 18.84 2.84 20.05
N ASP A 23 19.59 1.73 20.15
CA ASP A 23 20.99 1.69 19.74
C ASP A 23 21.13 1.79 18.22
N PHE A 24 21.75 2.87 17.76
CA PHE A 24 22.18 2.98 16.37
C PHE A 24 23.17 1.85 16.05
N LYS A 25 22.89 1.05 15.01
CA LYS A 25 23.79 -0.01 14.57
C LYS A 25 24.57 0.46 13.35
N TYR A 26 25.87 0.64 13.54
CA TYR A 26 26.80 0.88 12.44
C TYR A 26 26.99 -0.42 11.64
N GLY A 27 26.97 -0.32 10.31
CA GLY A 27 27.17 -1.45 9.43
C GLY A 27 27.32 -1.02 7.98
N LYS A 28 27.74 -1.97 7.13
CA LYS A 28 27.73 -1.82 5.68
C LYS A 28 26.51 -2.54 5.14
N PHE A 29 25.72 -1.87 4.29
CA PHE A 29 24.65 -2.55 3.57
C PHE A 29 25.23 -3.65 2.67
N PRO A 30 24.52 -4.77 2.48
CA PRO A 30 24.97 -5.84 1.60
C PRO A 30 25.25 -5.31 0.19
N ASP A 31 26.27 -5.85 -0.46
CA ASP A 31 26.54 -5.53 -1.85
C ASP A 31 25.31 -5.92 -2.70
N GLY A 32 24.88 -5.02 -3.59
CA GLY A 32 23.66 -5.19 -4.39
C GLY A 32 22.37 -4.71 -3.72
N PHE A 33 22.41 -4.12 -2.52
CA PHE A 33 21.22 -3.46 -1.94
C PHE A 33 20.73 -2.32 -2.85
N LEU A 34 19.44 -2.35 -3.22
CA LEU A 34 18.84 -1.38 -4.12
C LEU A 34 18.39 -0.13 -3.36
N TRP A 35 19.17 0.94 -3.47
CA TRP A 35 18.79 2.27 -3.02
C TRP A 35 18.06 3.03 -4.12
N GLY A 36 16.94 3.67 -3.80
CA GLY A 36 16.12 4.37 -4.77
C GLY A 36 15.20 5.41 -4.17
N ALA A 37 14.34 5.96 -5.03
CA ALA A 37 13.24 6.83 -4.67
C ALA A 37 11.93 6.32 -5.30
N ALA A 38 10.79 6.84 -4.84
CA ALA A 38 9.48 6.42 -5.30
C ALA A 38 8.58 7.62 -5.61
N THR A 39 7.74 7.48 -6.64
CA THR A 39 6.71 8.45 -7.04
C THR A 39 5.42 7.75 -7.50
N ALA A 40 4.36 8.52 -7.72
CA ALA A 40 3.08 8.05 -8.23
C ALA A 40 2.56 9.00 -9.31
N ALA A 41 1.98 8.45 -10.37
CA ALA A 41 1.59 9.15 -11.59
C ALA A 41 0.80 10.43 -11.32
N TYR A 42 -0.35 10.35 -10.64
CA TYR A 42 -1.17 11.54 -10.34
C TYR A 42 -0.43 12.60 -9.49
N GLN A 43 0.52 12.19 -8.65
CA GLN A 43 1.24 13.10 -7.77
C GLN A 43 2.35 13.90 -8.46
N ILE A 44 2.87 13.42 -9.59
CA ILE A 44 4.04 14.04 -10.25
C ILE A 44 3.82 14.39 -11.73
N GLU A 45 3.00 13.64 -12.47
CA GLU A 45 2.99 13.74 -13.93
C GLU A 45 2.41 15.06 -14.44
N GLY A 46 1.27 15.50 -13.89
CA GLY A 46 0.50 16.57 -14.53
C GLY A 46 -0.08 16.12 -15.87
N ALA A 47 -0.19 17.08 -16.81
CA ALA A 47 -0.67 16.84 -18.17
C ALA A 47 -1.96 16.00 -18.18
N TRP A 48 -2.89 16.35 -17.29
CA TRP A 48 -3.96 15.46 -16.85
C TRP A 48 -4.97 15.13 -17.95
N ASN A 49 -5.08 15.99 -18.96
CA ASN A 49 -5.96 15.87 -20.12
C ASN A 49 -5.22 16.02 -21.46
N GLU A 50 -3.89 15.91 -21.45
CA GLU A 50 -3.08 16.01 -22.66
C GLU A 50 -2.99 14.68 -23.40
N ASP A 51 -2.71 14.75 -24.71
CA ASP A 51 -2.43 13.60 -25.58
C ASP A 51 -3.43 12.43 -25.43
N GLY A 52 -4.71 12.77 -25.24
CA GLY A 52 -5.79 11.79 -25.16
C GLY A 52 -5.89 11.02 -23.85
N LYS A 53 -5.20 11.42 -22.77
CA LYS A 53 -5.41 10.83 -21.43
C LYS A 53 -6.86 10.95 -21.00
N GLY A 54 -7.44 9.85 -20.52
CA GLY A 54 -8.76 9.84 -19.89
C GLY A 54 -8.72 10.38 -18.45
N PRO A 55 -9.85 10.91 -17.95
CA PRO A 55 -9.93 11.34 -16.55
C PRO A 55 -9.79 10.14 -15.60
N SER A 56 -9.06 10.35 -14.53
CA SER A 56 -9.03 9.50 -13.35
C SER A 56 -10.02 10.01 -12.30
N ILE A 57 -10.28 9.19 -11.29
CA ILE A 57 -11.15 9.58 -10.17
C ILE A 57 -10.61 10.78 -9.40
N TYR A 58 -9.29 10.98 -9.40
CA TYR A 58 -8.65 12.12 -8.74
C TYR A 58 -8.81 13.42 -9.53
N ASP A 59 -8.73 13.35 -10.86
CA ASP A 59 -9.04 14.49 -11.74
C ASP A 59 -10.44 15.03 -11.39
N ILE A 60 -11.45 14.14 -11.39
CA ILE A 60 -12.82 14.55 -11.12
C ILE A 60 -13.02 15.07 -9.70
N ILE A 61 -12.53 14.37 -8.66
CA ILE A 61 -12.83 14.76 -7.27
C ILE A 61 -12.13 16.06 -6.87
N THR A 62 -10.93 16.34 -7.40
CA THR A 62 -10.21 17.58 -7.10
C THR A 62 -10.86 18.79 -7.77
N HIS A 63 -11.46 18.63 -8.96
CA HIS A 63 -12.23 19.69 -9.61
C HIS A 63 -13.64 19.86 -9.05
N THR A 64 -14.30 18.78 -8.61
CA THR A 64 -15.70 18.83 -8.15
C THR A 64 -15.85 19.13 -6.66
N VAL A 65 -14.88 18.71 -5.83
CA VAL A 65 -14.89 18.97 -4.38
C VAL A 65 -13.52 19.51 -3.93
N PRO A 66 -13.09 20.68 -4.45
CA PRO A 66 -11.74 21.22 -4.26
C PRO A 66 -11.36 21.43 -2.79
N ALA A 67 -12.36 21.70 -1.93
CA ALA A 67 -12.15 21.86 -0.49
C ALA A 67 -11.52 20.63 0.19
N LEU A 68 -11.76 19.41 -0.32
CA LEU A 68 -11.14 18.18 0.22
C LEU A 68 -9.62 18.12 -0.01
N PHE A 69 -9.11 18.91 -0.95
CA PHE A 69 -7.71 18.91 -1.38
C PHE A 69 -7.07 20.29 -1.24
N HIS A 70 -7.56 21.11 -0.30
CA HIS A 70 -7.05 22.47 -0.05
C HIS A 70 -7.08 23.36 -1.31
N ASN A 71 -8.07 23.16 -2.18
CA ASN A 71 -8.21 23.83 -3.48
C ASN A 71 -6.99 23.62 -4.41
N LYS A 72 -6.31 22.47 -4.29
CA LYS A 72 -5.21 22.07 -5.18
C LYS A 72 -5.64 20.89 -6.05
N THR A 73 -5.02 20.80 -7.23
CA THR A 73 -5.22 19.73 -8.21
C THR A 73 -3.88 19.11 -8.60
N GLY A 74 -3.93 17.94 -9.22
CA GLY A 74 -2.78 17.30 -9.88
C GLY A 74 -2.61 17.70 -11.35
N ASP A 75 -3.27 18.78 -11.81
CA ASP A 75 -3.36 19.12 -13.24
C ASP A 75 -1.97 19.34 -13.88
N VAL A 76 -1.07 19.95 -13.12
CA VAL A 76 0.35 20.16 -13.48
C VAL A 76 1.27 19.36 -12.56
N ALA A 77 0.98 19.32 -11.26
CA ALA A 77 1.79 18.62 -10.25
C ALA A 77 3.30 18.99 -10.32
N CYS A 78 4.17 18.03 -10.60
CA CYS A 78 5.61 18.26 -10.81
C CYS A 78 5.98 18.42 -12.29
N ASP A 79 5.01 18.26 -13.19
CA ASP A 79 5.18 18.31 -14.65
C ASP A 79 6.10 17.21 -15.19
N SER A 80 6.19 16.06 -14.50
CA SER A 80 7.04 14.93 -14.87
C SER A 80 6.61 14.26 -16.18
N TYR A 81 5.41 14.55 -16.72
CA TYR A 81 5.05 14.15 -18.07
C TYR A 81 5.98 14.76 -19.12
N HIS A 82 6.33 16.04 -18.93
CA HIS A 82 7.25 16.78 -19.78
C HIS A 82 8.70 16.69 -19.31
N LYS A 83 8.92 16.56 -17.99
CA LYS A 83 10.23 16.68 -17.33
C LYS A 83 10.84 15.37 -16.86
N TYR A 84 10.41 14.24 -17.40
CA TYR A 84 10.94 12.93 -16.99
C TYR A 84 12.48 12.82 -17.12
N GLU A 85 13.10 13.55 -18.06
CA GLU A 85 14.57 13.60 -18.20
C GLU A 85 15.25 14.34 -17.04
N GLU A 86 14.61 15.38 -16.50
CA GLU A 86 15.07 16.08 -15.30
C GLU A 86 14.97 15.16 -14.07
N ASP A 87 13.87 14.41 -13.95
CA ASP A 87 13.69 13.43 -12.88
C ASP A 87 14.78 12.35 -12.90
N VAL A 88 15.06 11.78 -14.07
CA VAL A 88 16.12 10.78 -14.24
C VAL A 88 17.51 11.37 -13.97
N LYS A 89 17.74 12.63 -14.37
CA LYS A 89 18.98 13.33 -14.04
C LYS A 89 19.18 13.48 -12.53
N ILE A 90 18.14 13.86 -11.78
CA ILE A 90 18.22 13.99 -10.32
C ILE A 90 18.51 12.64 -9.67
N LEU A 91 17.85 11.57 -10.11
CA LEU A 91 18.09 10.21 -9.62
C LEU A 91 19.53 9.76 -9.85
N LYS A 92 20.08 10.06 -11.04
CA LYS A 92 21.48 9.76 -11.38
C LYS A 92 22.45 10.54 -10.51
N ASP A 93 22.24 11.84 -10.35
CA ASP A 93 23.10 12.71 -9.53
C ASP A 93 23.08 12.29 -8.05
N TYR A 94 21.93 11.82 -7.55
CA TYR A 94 21.79 11.20 -6.23
C TYR A 94 22.49 9.84 -6.12
N GLY A 95 22.73 9.15 -7.23
CA GLY A 95 23.32 7.82 -7.27
C GLY A 95 22.31 6.68 -7.04
N ALA A 96 21.02 6.92 -7.30
CA ALA A 96 19.97 5.91 -7.22
C ALA A 96 20.30 4.68 -8.08
N LYS A 97 19.98 3.49 -7.56
CA LYS A 97 20.09 2.20 -8.27
C LYS A 97 18.73 1.70 -8.75
N ALA A 98 17.66 2.20 -8.15
CA ALA A 98 16.29 1.86 -8.49
C ALA A 98 15.41 3.11 -8.48
N TYR A 99 14.37 3.10 -9.32
CA TYR A 99 13.32 4.11 -9.28
C TYR A 99 11.96 3.43 -9.36
N ARG A 100 11.15 3.66 -8.34
CA ARG A 100 9.77 3.18 -8.30
C ARG A 100 8.84 4.28 -8.81
N PHE A 101 8.03 3.96 -9.81
CA PHE A 101 7.00 4.86 -10.32
C PHE A 101 5.71 4.08 -10.61
N SER A 102 4.59 4.76 -10.84
CA SER A 102 3.35 4.10 -11.29
C SER A 102 2.98 4.49 -12.72
N ILE A 103 2.25 3.60 -13.39
CA ILE A 103 1.62 3.90 -14.67
C ILE A 103 0.20 4.39 -14.39
N ALA A 104 -0.16 5.56 -14.91
CA ALA A 104 -1.53 6.03 -14.91
C ALA A 104 -2.35 5.18 -15.87
N TRP A 105 -3.23 4.33 -15.33
CA TRP A 105 -4.12 3.48 -16.11
C TRP A 105 -4.91 4.32 -17.13
N SER A 106 -5.49 5.45 -16.70
CA SER A 106 -6.26 6.32 -17.59
C SER A 106 -5.41 7.03 -18.66
N ARG A 107 -4.07 7.06 -18.51
CA ARG A 107 -3.18 7.60 -19.54
C ARG A 107 -2.93 6.61 -20.65
N VAL A 108 -2.71 5.34 -20.33
CA VAL A 108 -2.45 4.30 -21.35
C VAL A 108 -3.72 3.68 -21.93
N LEU A 109 -4.79 3.57 -21.13
CA LEU A 109 -6.11 3.10 -21.54
C LEU A 109 -7.19 4.12 -21.11
N PRO A 110 -7.45 5.18 -21.90
CA PRO A 110 -8.35 6.28 -21.51
C PRO A 110 -9.78 5.88 -21.15
N ASN A 111 -10.32 4.84 -21.81
CA ASN A 111 -11.64 4.28 -21.50
C ASN A 111 -11.56 3.07 -20.54
N GLY A 112 -10.41 2.84 -19.92
CA GLY A 112 -10.16 1.75 -18.98
C GLY A 112 -9.90 0.38 -19.62
N THR A 113 -10.16 0.19 -20.92
CA THR A 113 -10.04 -1.12 -21.61
C THR A 113 -9.01 -1.08 -22.73
N THR A 114 -8.57 -2.26 -23.17
CA THR A 114 -7.62 -2.40 -24.27
C THR A 114 -8.22 -2.08 -25.65
N ASP A 115 -9.51 -1.78 -25.73
CA ASP A 115 -10.18 -1.40 -26.98
C ASP A 115 -9.72 -0.02 -27.47
N HIS A 116 -9.23 0.82 -26.56
CA HIS A 116 -8.68 2.12 -26.88
C HIS A 116 -7.35 2.33 -26.16
N VAL A 117 -6.26 2.00 -26.85
CA VAL A 117 -4.89 2.25 -26.37
C VAL A 117 -4.46 3.66 -26.78
N ASN A 118 -3.99 4.43 -25.81
CA ASN A 118 -3.35 5.71 -26.07
C ASN A 118 -1.85 5.54 -26.30
N ASN A 119 -1.44 5.60 -27.56
CA ASN A 119 -0.03 5.42 -27.95
C ASN A 119 0.90 6.52 -27.40
N ALA A 120 0.43 7.76 -27.24
CA ALA A 120 1.26 8.83 -26.67
C ALA A 120 1.55 8.57 -25.18
N GLY A 121 0.55 8.11 -24.43
CA GLY A 121 0.72 7.64 -23.05
C GLY A 121 1.67 6.46 -22.94
N VAL A 122 1.57 5.48 -23.84
CA VAL A 122 2.50 4.34 -23.90
C VAL A 122 3.92 4.81 -24.18
N GLU A 123 4.10 5.72 -25.14
CA GLU A 123 5.41 6.21 -25.54
C GLU A 123 6.07 7.01 -24.42
N TYR A 124 5.32 7.78 -23.63
CA TYR A 124 5.84 8.43 -22.42
C TYR A 124 6.53 7.44 -21.47
N TYR A 125 5.85 6.34 -21.10
CA TYR A 125 6.45 5.35 -20.20
C TYR A 125 7.60 4.57 -20.86
N LYS A 126 7.53 4.30 -22.16
CA LYS A 126 8.67 3.71 -22.89
C LYS A 126 9.91 4.60 -22.83
N ARG A 127 9.75 5.91 -23.05
CA ARG A 127 10.84 6.89 -22.94
C ARG A 127 11.41 6.96 -21.53
N LEU A 128 10.56 7.03 -20.50
CA LEU A 128 11.00 7.01 -19.10
C LEU A 128 11.79 5.74 -18.76
N ILE A 129 11.27 4.55 -19.11
CA ILE A 129 11.93 3.26 -18.86
C ILE A 129 13.27 3.16 -19.60
N ALA A 130 13.31 3.61 -20.86
CA ALA A 130 14.55 3.63 -21.64
C ALA A 130 15.57 4.58 -21.02
N GLU A 131 15.16 5.76 -20.56
CA GLU A 131 16.05 6.75 -19.96
C GLU A 131 16.61 6.29 -18.61
N LEU A 132 15.80 5.64 -17.78
CA LEU A 132 16.27 4.96 -16.56
C LEU A 132 17.32 3.88 -16.89
N SER A 133 17.02 3.04 -17.88
CA SER A 133 17.92 1.95 -18.30
C SER A 133 19.27 2.47 -18.83
N ARG A 134 19.27 3.54 -19.65
CA ARG A 134 20.49 4.21 -20.13
C ARG A 134 21.37 4.72 -18.98
N ASN A 135 20.74 5.14 -17.88
CA ASN A 135 21.42 5.62 -16.69
C ASN A 135 21.67 4.52 -15.63
N LYS A 136 21.41 3.25 -15.96
CA LYS A 136 21.60 2.08 -15.09
C LYS A 136 20.80 2.17 -13.79
N ILE A 137 19.57 2.66 -13.89
CA ILE A 137 18.60 2.73 -12.80
C ILE A 137 17.51 1.71 -13.08
N GLU A 138 17.30 0.76 -12.17
CA GLU A 138 16.31 -0.31 -12.30
C GLU A 138 14.87 0.25 -12.15
N PRO A 139 13.97 0.04 -13.13
CA PRO A 139 12.58 0.47 -13.02
C PRO A 139 11.75 -0.52 -12.18
N LEU A 140 11.11 0.01 -11.13
CA LEU A 140 10.12 -0.71 -10.32
C LEU A 140 8.73 -0.14 -10.63
N VAL A 141 7.90 -0.88 -11.35
CA VAL A 141 6.64 -0.34 -11.88
C VAL A 141 5.45 -0.75 -11.02
N THR A 142 4.72 0.25 -10.54
CA THR A 142 3.44 0.06 -9.86
C THR A 142 2.30 0.17 -10.87
N LEU A 143 1.49 -0.87 -11.01
CA LEU A 143 0.38 -0.89 -11.97
C LEU A 143 -0.76 0.03 -11.52
N TYR A 144 -1.13 -0.02 -10.23
CA TYR A 144 -2.22 0.79 -9.70
C TYR A 144 -1.79 1.56 -8.44
N HIS A 145 -1.81 2.88 -8.53
CA HIS A 145 -1.52 3.80 -7.43
C HIS A 145 -2.68 4.79 -7.26
N TRP A 146 -3.87 4.22 -7.01
CA TRP A 146 -5.11 4.89 -6.59
C TRP A 146 -5.85 5.70 -7.66
N ASP A 147 -5.23 5.92 -8.81
CA ASP A 147 -5.66 6.74 -9.95
C ASP A 147 -6.55 5.96 -10.94
N LEU A 148 -7.64 5.38 -10.42
CA LEU A 148 -8.57 4.58 -11.22
C LEU A 148 -9.16 5.42 -12.37
N PRO A 149 -9.30 4.88 -13.60
CA PRO A 149 -10.04 5.55 -14.67
C PRO A 149 -11.48 5.87 -14.24
N GLU A 150 -11.92 7.10 -14.46
CA GLU A 150 -13.21 7.61 -14.00
C GLU A 150 -14.40 6.84 -14.59
N VAL A 151 -14.25 6.26 -15.79
CA VAL A 151 -15.27 5.40 -16.42
C VAL A 151 -15.76 4.27 -15.50
N PHE A 152 -14.89 3.74 -14.62
CA PHE A 152 -15.26 2.69 -13.68
C PHE A 152 -16.09 3.18 -12.50
N ARG A 153 -16.29 4.49 -12.31
CA ARG A 153 -17.23 5.02 -11.32
C ARG A 153 -18.64 4.51 -11.57
N ALA A 154 -19.06 4.38 -12.83
CA ALA A 154 -20.39 3.89 -13.21
C ALA A 154 -20.70 2.50 -12.64
N ILE A 155 -19.68 1.66 -12.44
CA ILE A 155 -19.82 0.32 -11.85
C ILE A 155 -19.44 0.28 -10.37
N GLY A 156 -18.92 1.37 -9.79
CA GLY A 156 -18.46 1.46 -8.39
C GLY A 156 -16.96 1.18 -8.17
N GLY A 157 -16.18 1.04 -9.24
CA GLY A 157 -14.76 0.66 -9.16
C GLY A 157 -14.57 -0.60 -8.31
N TRP A 158 -13.56 -0.62 -7.44
CA TRP A 158 -13.17 -1.80 -6.64
C TRP A 158 -14.26 -2.38 -5.73
N THR A 159 -15.39 -1.71 -5.50
CA THR A 159 -16.53 -2.35 -4.82
C THR A 159 -17.29 -3.33 -5.72
N ASN A 160 -16.97 -3.38 -7.02
CA ASN A 160 -17.55 -4.28 -7.99
C ASN A 160 -16.56 -5.40 -8.35
N ARG A 161 -17.07 -6.63 -8.41
CA ARG A 161 -16.26 -7.81 -8.68
C ARG A 161 -15.69 -7.82 -10.10
N SER A 162 -16.37 -7.22 -11.07
CA SER A 162 -15.87 -7.12 -12.46
C SER A 162 -14.58 -6.33 -12.60
N MET A 163 -14.19 -5.54 -11.60
CA MET A 163 -12.88 -4.87 -11.59
C MET A 163 -11.71 -5.84 -11.63
N ILE A 164 -11.88 -7.08 -11.17
CA ILE A 164 -10.85 -8.12 -11.24
C ILE A 164 -10.44 -8.33 -12.70
N ASP A 165 -11.42 -8.42 -13.61
CA ASP A 165 -11.17 -8.67 -15.04
C ASP A 165 -10.59 -7.43 -15.73
N TYR A 166 -11.13 -6.24 -15.46
CA TYR A 166 -10.58 -4.99 -16.00
C TYR A 166 -9.13 -4.75 -15.58
N PHE A 167 -8.82 -4.97 -14.29
CA PHE A 167 -7.46 -4.84 -13.78
C PHE A 167 -6.52 -5.91 -14.36
N HIS A 168 -7.03 -7.12 -14.55
CA HIS A 168 -6.30 -8.22 -15.19
C HIS A 168 -5.92 -7.88 -16.64
N ASP A 169 -6.85 -7.39 -17.44
CA ASP A 169 -6.56 -7.01 -18.84
C ASP A 169 -5.61 -5.82 -18.94
N TYR A 170 -5.75 -4.82 -18.05
CA TYR A 170 -4.79 -3.72 -17.93
C TYR A 170 -3.38 -4.21 -17.56
N ALA A 171 -3.27 -5.12 -16.58
CA ALA A 171 -1.98 -5.67 -16.18
C ALA A 171 -1.34 -6.48 -17.32
N ARG A 172 -2.12 -7.30 -18.03
CA ARG A 172 -1.65 -8.05 -19.22
C ARG A 172 -1.15 -7.12 -20.31
N PHE A 173 -1.85 -6.02 -20.55
CA PHE A 173 -1.41 -4.98 -21.48
C PHE A 173 -0.06 -4.41 -21.04
N CYS A 174 0.12 -4.08 -19.75
CA CYS A 174 1.38 -3.56 -19.24
C CYS A 174 2.54 -4.56 -19.35
N PHE A 175 2.31 -5.84 -19.00
CA PHE A 175 3.33 -6.89 -19.10
C PHE A 175 3.79 -7.10 -20.54
N LYS A 176 2.87 -7.12 -21.51
CA LYS A 176 3.20 -7.21 -22.94
C LYS A 176 3.97 -6.00 -23.43
N THR A 177 3.59 -4.81 -22.96
CA THR A 177 4.11 -3.54 -23.51
C THR A 177 5.47 -3.18 -22.92
N PHE A 178 5.72 -3.49 -21.65
CA PHE A 178 6.90 -2.99 -20.92
C PHE A 178 7.74 -4.10 -20.26
N GLY A 179 7.25 -5.34 -20.17
CA GLY A 179 7.88 -6.42 -19.39
C GLY A 179 9.23 -6.92 -19.90
N ASP A 180 9.60 -6.58 -21.14
CA ASP A 180 10.95 -6.86 -21.64
C ASP A 180 12.02 -6.07 -20.88
N GLN A 181 11.70 -4.84 -20.44
CA GLN A 181 12.60 -3.94 -19.72
C GLN A 181 12.29 -3.81 -18.22
N VAL A 182 11.10 -4.19 -17.78
CA VAL A 182 10.69 -4.08 -16.37
C VAL A 182 10.75 -5.42 -15.67
N LYS A 183 11.57 -5.52 -14.61
CA LYS A 183 11.78 -6.76 -13.84
C LYS A 183 11.14 -6.75 -12.45
N TYR A 184 10.59 -5.62 -12.02
CA TYR A 184 9.87 -5.52 -10.75
C TYR A 184 8.51 -4.89 -10.96
N TRP A 185 7.46 -5.66 -10.65
CA TRP A 185 6.07 -5.27 -10.78
C TRP A 185 5.41 -5.23 -9.41
N ILE A 186 4.73 -4.12 -9.12
CA ILE A 186 3.92 -3.93 -7.93
C ILE A 186 2.48 -3.77 -8.42
N THR A 187 1.59 -4.73 -8.13
CA THR A 187 0.23 -4.66 -8.69
C THR A 187 -0.57 -3.52 -8.07
N LEU A 188 -0.59 -3.45 -6.74
CA LEU A 188 -1.40 -2.50 -5.97
C LEU A 188 -0.49 -1.77 -4.97
N ASN A 189 -0.61 -0.45 -4.90
CA ASN A 189 -0.05 0.31 -3.78
C ASN A 189 -1.07 0.48 -2.65
N GLU A 190 -0.68 0.12 -1.44
CA GLU A 190 -1.43 0.36 -0.19
C GLU A 190 -2.92 0.01 -0.28
N PRO A 191 -3.27 -1.25 -0.61
CA PRO A 191 -4.66 -1.63 -0.84
C PRO A 191 -5.54 -1.48 0.41
N ALA A 192 -4.95 -1.45 1.62
CA ALA A 192 -5.63 -1.12 2.86
C ALA A 192 -6.10 0.35 2.93
N ILE A 193 -5.33 1.29 2.37
CA ILE A 193 -5.75 2.68 2.28
C ILE A 193 -6.82 2.85 1.20
N VAL A 194 -6.65 2.18 0.05
CA VAL A 194 -7.67 2.11 -1.01
C VAL A 194 -8.97 1.53 -0.45
N MET A 195 -8.90 0.45 0.33
CA MET A 195 -10.04 -0.15 1.01
C MET A 195 -10.84 0.90 1.80
N LEU A 196 -10.17 1.76 2.57
CA LEU A 196 -10.83 2.76 3.42
C LEU A 196 -11.40 3.95 2.64
N ARG A 197 -10.71 4.38 1.58
CA ARG A 197 -10.97 5.64 0.85
C ARG A 197 -11.83 5.46 -0.39
N HIS A 198 -11.61 4.40 -1.16
CA HIS A 198 -12.22 4.17 -2.48
C HIS A 198 -13.77 4.26 -2.46
N PRO A 199 -14.50 3.63 -1.52
CA PRO A 199 -15.96 3.77 -1.49
C PRO A 199 -16.43 5.22 -1.32
N LEU A 200 -15.70 6.04 -0.55
CA LEU A 200 -16.05 7.46 -0.38
C LEU A 200 -15.75 8.26 -1.65
N TYR A 201 -14.70 7.91 -2.38
CA TYR A 201 -14.39 8.54 -3.65
C TYR A 201 -15.42 8.19 -4.71
N MET A 202 -15.94 6.95 -4.74
CA MET A 202 -16.92 6.52 -5.75
C MET A 202 -18.31 7.08 -5.49
N TYR A 203 -18.75 7.06 -4.23
CA TYR A 203 -20.14 7.31 -3.85
C TYR A 203 -20.35 8.61 -3.07
N GLY A 204 -19.29 9.37 -2.80
CA GLY A 204 -19.34 10.56 -1.95
C GLY A 204 -19.52 10.22 -0.47
N ASN A 205 -20.21 11.11 0.26
CA ASN A 205 -20.37 11.00 1.70
C ASN A 205 -21.40 9.91 2.10
N ILE A 206 -20.91 8.70 2.42
CA ILE A 206 -21.74 7.60 2.92
C ILE A 206 -21.91 7.72 4.44
N LYS A 207 -23.04 8.29 4.90
CA LYS A 207 -23.35 8.44 6.33
C LYS A 207 -23.61 7.11 7.06
N ASN A 208 -24.17 6.11 6.36
CA ASN A 208 -24.46 4.80 6.95
C ASN A 208 -23.14 4.01 7.10
N LYS A 209 -22.63 3.93 8.33
CA LYS A 209 -21.36 3.27 8.66
C LYS A 209 -21.36 1.77 8.34
N THR A 210 -22.49 1.09 8.53
CA THR A 210 -22.66 -0.32 8.16
C THR A 210 -22.47 -0.51 6.66
N LYS A 211 -23.19 0.27 5.85
CA LYS A 211 -23.06 0.25 4.37
C LYS A 211 -21.63 0.57 3.94
N LEU A 212 -21.01 1.59 4.54
CA LEU A 212 -19.63 1.94 4.25
C LEU A 212 -18.68 0.77 4.56
N SER A 213 -18.80 0.12 5.72
CA SER A 213 -17.94 -1.01 6.07
C SER A 213 -18.11 -2.22 5.16
N ILE A 214 -19.33 -2.53 4.69
CA ILE A 214 -19.58 -3.56 3.67
C ILE A 214 -18.82 -3.24 2.38
N LEU A 215 -18.91 -2.00 1.90
CA LEU A 215 -18.22 -1.58 0.67
C LEU A 215 -16.70 -1.63 0.84
N ARG A 216 -16.18 -1.29 2.02
CA ARG A 216 -14.75 -1.38 2.33
C ARG A 216 -14.27 -2.84 2.32
N TYR A 217 -14.90 -3.76 3.04
CA TYR A 217 -14.50 -5.17 3.02
C TYR A 217 -14.64 -5.81 1.63
N ARG A 218 -15.65 -5.42 0.86
CA ARG A 218 -15.78 -5.84 -0.54
C ARG A 218 -14.64 -5.30 -1.42
N THR A 219 -14.21 -4.06 -1.20
CA THR A 219 -13.05 -3.45 -1.86
C THR A 219 -11.77 -4.22 -1.55
N ALA A 220 -11.54 -4.62 -0.29
CA ALA A 220 -10.38 -5.45 0.06
C ALA A 220 -10.40 -6.80 -0.66
N HIS A 221 -11.55 -7.49 -0.61
CA HIS A 221 -11.71 -8.80 -1.22
C HIS A 221 -11.45 -8.78 -2.74
N ASN A 222 -12.04 -7.81 -3.46
CA ASN A 222 -11.83 -7.67 -4.90
C ASN A 222 -10.38 -7.29 -5.25
N GLN A 223 -9.72 -6.47 -4.42
CA GLN A 223 -8.30 -6.13 -4.62
C GLN A 223 -7.40 -7.34 -4.43
N ILE A 224 -7.65 -8.18 -3.40
CA ILE A 224 -6.88 -9.41 -3.16
C ILE A 224 -7.02 -10.38 -4.34
N LEU A 225 -8.25 -10.62 -4.79
CA LEU A 225 -8.50 -11.46 -5.97
C LEU A 225 -7.90 -10.86 -7.24
N GLY A 226 -8.00 -9.55 -7.45
CA GLY A 226 -7.40 -8.84 -8.58
C GLY A 226 -5.88 -8.99 -8.61
N HIS A 227 -5.21 -8.77 -7.48
CA HIS A 227 -3.78 -9.00 -7.33
C HIS A 227 -3.40 -10.46 -7.64
N ALA A 228 -4.09 -11.43 -7.03
CA ALA A 228 -3.77 -12.83 -7.21
C ALA A 228 -3.97 -13.30 -8.67
N THR A 229 -5.05 -12.89 -9.32
CA THR A 229 -5.31 -13.18 -10.74
C THR A 229 -4.22 -12.61 -11.65
N VAL A 230 -3.78 -11.38 -11.38
CA VAL A 230 -2.66 -10.75 -12.11
C VAL A 230 -1.35 -11.50 -11.88
N TYR A 231 -1.04 -11.85 -10.63
CA TYR A 231 0.15 -12.62 -10.29
C TYR A 231 0.19 -13.96 -11.02
N ARG A 232 -0.89 -14.77 -10.93
CA ARG A 232 -0.97 -16.07 -11.61
C ARG A 232 -0.81 -15.96 -13.12
N THR A 233 -1.31 -14.86 -13.69
CA THR A 233 -1.16 -14.58 -15.10
C THR A 233 0.27 -14.25 -15.48
N TYR A 234 0.99 -13.49 -14.65
CA TYR A 234 2.41 -13.23 -14.83
C TYR A 234 3.22 -14.52 -14.72
N GLU A 235 3.03 -15.25 -13.63
CA GLU A 235 3.68 -16.52 -13.32
C GLU A 235 3.56 -17.51 -14.48
N LYS A 236 2.34 -17.71 -14.99
CA LYS A 236 2.07 -18.68 -16.05
C LYS A 236 2.58 -18.24 -17.42
N ASN A 237 2.41 -16.97 -17.79
CA ASN A 237 2.51 -16.54 -19.19
C ASN A 237 3.74 -15.68 -19.50
N TYR A 238 4.35 -15.05 -18.49
CA TYR A 238 5.39 -14.03 -18.71
C TYR A 238 6.68 -14.31 -17.93
N GLN A 239 6.61 -14.91 -16.74
CA GLN A 239 7.75 -15.07 -15.85
C GLN A 239 8.92 -15.83 -16.50
N ALA A 240 8.64 -16.91 -17.25
CA ALA A 240 9.67 -17.69 -17.93
C ALA A 240 10.43 -16.91 -19.02
N GLN A 241 9.77 -15.96 -19.69
CA GLN A 241 10.36 -15.18 -20.79
C GLN A 241 10.95 -13.86 -20.30
N GLN A 242 10.28 -13.19 -19.36
CA GLN A 242 10.61 -11.86 -18.91
C GLN A 242 11.49 -11.87 -17.64
N GLY A 243 11.45 -12.94 -16.84
CA GLY A 243 12.27 -13.09 -15.64
C GLY A 243 12.02 -12.06 -14.53
N GLY A 244 10.86 -11.37 -14.55
CA GLY A 244 10.52 -10.39 -13.53
C GLY A 244 9.92 -11.01 -12.27
N LYS A 245 9.71 -10.15 -11.27
CA LYS A 245 9.10 -10.45 -9.97
C LYS A 245 7.85 -9.61 -9.79
N VAL A 246 6.80 -10.19 -9.23
CA VAL A 246 5.52 -9.56 -8.95
C VAL A 246 5.24 -9.57 -7.45
N THR A 247 4.82 -8.41 -6.94
CA THR A 247 4.37 -8.24 -5.56
C THR A 247 3.24 -7.21 -5.49
N LEU A 248 2.82 -6.87 -4.29
CA LEU A 248 2.02 -5.70 -3.96
C LEU A 248 2.71 -4.94 -2.82
N SER A 249 2.46 -3.64 -2.73
CA SER A 249 3.00 -2.82 -1.65
C SER A 249 1.98 -2.70 -0.52
N LEU A 250 2.30 -3.25 0.64
CA LEU A 250 1.45 -3.18 1.83
C LEU A 250 1.92 -2.08 2.76
N SER A 251 1.00 -1.21 3.19
CA SER A 251 1.30 -0.22 4.23
C SER A 251 0.98 -0.73 5.61
N SER A 252 1.92 -0.51 6.54
CA SER A 252 1.67 -0.75 7.95
C SER A 252 2.56 0.11 8.84
N GLY A 253 1.97 0.65 9.90
CA GLY A 253 2.73 1.14 11.05
C GLY A 253 3.14 -0.01 11.96
N TRP A 254 3.91 0.30 12.99
CA TRP A 254 4.11 -0.64 14.10
C TRP A 254 3.22 -0.26 15.30
N ALA A 255 2.57 -1.24 15.92
CA ALA A 255 1.79 -1.05 17.13
C ALA A 255 2.60 -1.42 18.37
N VAL A 256 2.74 -0.46 19.28
CA VAL A 256 3.28 -0.68 20.63
C VAL A 256 2.09 -0.73 21.60
N PRO A 257 1.90 -1.79 22.40
CA PRO A 257 0.88 -1.77 23.45
C PRO A 257 1.07 -0.56 24.38
N LYS A 258 0.01 0.21 24.65
CA LYS A 258 0.10 1.41 25.50
C LYS A 258 0.52 1.07 26.93
N THR A 259 0.04 -0.07 27.43
CA THR A 259 0.44 -0.66 28.71
C THR A 259 0.83 -2.13 28.54
N ASN A 260 1.39 -2.73 29.59
CA ASN A 260 1.69 -4.17 29.61
C ASN A 260 0.46 -5.07 29.85
N SER A 261 -0.74 -4.50 29.92
CA SER A 261 -1.98 -5.27 30.10
C SER A 261 -2.25 -6.20 28.91
N VAL A 262 -2.94 -7.31 29.17
CA VAL A 262 -3.35 -8.26 28.13
C VAL A 262 -4.20 -7.56 27.07
N ARG A 263 -5.13 -6.70 27.49
CA ARG A 263 -6.03 -5.98 26.57
C ARG A 263 -5.28 -5.09 25.57
N ASP A 264 -4.28 -4.35 26.01
CA ASP A 264 -3.50 -3.49 25.11
C ASP A 264 -2.57 -4.29 24.20
N LYS A 265 -2.08 -5.46 24.66
CA LYS A 265 -1.33 -6.39 23.81
C LYS A 265 -2.22 -6.99 22.72
N ASP A 266 -3.42 -7.42 23.08
CA ASP A 266 -4.43 -7.92 22.14
C ASP A 266 -4.86 -6.81 21.17
N ALA A 267 -4.98 -5.56 21.63
CA ALA A 267 -5.28 -4.43 20.77
C ALA A 267 -4.17 -4.13 19.77
N ALA A 268 -2.90 -4.24 20.19
CA ALA A 268 -1.76 -4.10 19.29
C ALA A 268 -1.69 -5.23 18.24
N ASP A 269 -2.00 -6.48 18.62
CA ASP A 269 -2.14 -7.57 17.64
C ASP A 269 -3.31 -7.31 16.69
N ARG A 270 -4.50 -6.96 17.19
CA ARG A 270 -5.66 -6.59 16.35
C ARG A 270 -5.31 -5.48 15.36
N TYR A 271 -4.56 -4.45 15.78
CA TYR A 271 -4.06 -3.43 14.86
C TYR A 271 -3.27 -4.07 13.71
N MET A 272 -2.30 -4.94 14.00
CA MET A 272 -1.51 -5.62 12.97
C MET A 272 -2.37 -6.47 12.05
N GLN A 273 -3.37 -7.17 12.58
CA GLN A 273 -4.24 -8.04 11.79
C GLN A 273 -5.20 -7.26 10.89
N PHE A 274 -5.75 -6.12 11.34
CA PHE A 274 -6.66 -5.30 10.53
C PHE A 274 -5.94 -4.36 9.55
N HIS A 275 -4.68 -4.00 9.81
CA HIS A 275 -3.93 -3.06 8.96
C HIS A 275 -3.01 -3.78 7.97
N LEU A 276 -2.24 -4.76 8.43
CA LEU A 276 -1.35 -5.57 7.57
C LEU A 276 -1.98 -6.92 7.23
N GLY A 277 -2.45 -7.65 8.24
CA GLY A 277 -2.91 -9.04 8.12
C GLY A 277 -4.09 -9.23 7.15
N ILE A 278 -4.99 -8.26 7.06
CA ILE A 278 -6.17 -8.34 6.19
C ILE A 278 -5.81 -8.51 4.70
N PHE A 279 -4.62 -8.09 4.28
CA PHE A 279 -4.06 -8.36 2.94
C PHE A 279 -2.90 -9.37 2.98
N ALA A 280 -2.01 -9.27 3.97
CA ALA A 280 -0.82 -10.14 4.05
C ALA A 280 -1.18 -11.59 4.36
N HIS A 281 -2.15 -11.85 5.23
CA HIS A 281 -2.46 -13.22 5.63
C HIS A 281 -3.03 -14.07 4.48
N PRO A 282 -4.01 -13.59 3.68
CA PRO A 282 -4.46 -14.32 2.50
C PRO A 282 -3.30 -14.66 1.54
N ILE A 283 -2.44 -13.69 1.25
CA ILE A 283 -1.40 -13.84 0.22
C ILE A 283 -0.22 -14.70 0.71
N PHE A 284 0.23 -14.49 1.94
CA PHE A 284 1.50 -15.07 2.44
C PHE A 284 1.33 -16.32 3.31
N VAL A 285 0.11 -16.61 3.80
CA VAL A 285 -0.12 -17.71 4.75
C VAL A 285 -0.95 -18.83 4.14
N ASN A 286 -2.25 -18.61 3.91
CA ASN A 286 -3.17 -19.71 3.62
C ASN A 286 -4.30 -19.41 2.63
N GLY A 287 -4.32 -18.25 1.98
CA GLY A 287 -5.39 -17.88 1.04
C GLY A 287 -6.63 -17.27 1.69
N ASP A 288 -6.69 -17.19 3.02
CA ASP A 288 -7.86 -16.70 3.76
C ASP A 288 -7.50 -15.54 4.71
N TYR A 289 -8.51 -14.79 5.13
CA TYR A 289 -8.36 -13.70 6.09
C TYR A 289 -7.89 -14.21 7.46
N PRO A 290 -7.24 -13.37 8.29
CA PRO A 290 -6.89 -13.74 9.65
C PRO A 290 -8.15 -14.16 10.44
N ASP A 291 -8.05 -15.23 11.23
CA ASP A 291 -9.20 -15.76 11.97
C ASP A 291 -9.79 -14.72 12.92
N VAL A 292 -8.97 -13.91 13.58
CA VAL A 292 -9.46 -12.84 14.47
C VAL A 292 -10.29 -11.79 13.72
N VAL A 293 -9.96 -11.47 12.47
CA VAL A 293 -10.72 -10.52 11.64
C VAL A 293 -12.06 -11.14 11.26
N LYS A 294 -12.07 -12.40 10.79
CA LYS A 294 -13.30 -13.14 10.46
C LYS A 294 -14.22 -13.26 11.67
N ASP A 295 -13.68 -13.65 12.82
CA ASP A 295 -14.41 -13.84 14.06
C ASP A 295 -15.07 -12.54 14.54
N ILE A 296 -14.31 -11.45 14.62
CA ILE A 296 -14.82 -10.16 15.10
C ILE A 296 -15.92 -9.65 14.17
N VAL A 297 -15.65 -9.59 12.86
CA VAL A 297 -16.62 -9.05 11.90
C VAL A 297 -17.86 -9.94 11.83
N GLY A 298 -17.68 -11.26 11.82
CA GLY A 298 -18.77 -12.24 11.80
C GLY A 298 -19.66 -12.15 13.05
N LYS A 299 -19.07 -12.16 14.25
CA LYS A 299 -19.82 -12.05 15.52
C LYS A 299 -20.59 -10.74 15.61
N ARG A 300 -19.96 -9.61 15.25
CA ARG A 300 -20.61 -8.29 15.27
C ARG A 300 -21.74 -8.18 14.23
N SER A 301 -21.53 -8.70 13.02
CA SER A 301 -22.58 -8.81 12.01
C SER A 301 -23.78 -9.64 12.49
N ALA A 302 -23.52 -10.82 13.06
CA ALA A 302 -24.55 -11.72 13.56
C ALA A 302 -25.35 -11.09 14.71
N ALA A 303 -24.68 -10.41 15.64
CA ALA A 303 -25.33 -9.68 16.74
C ALA A 303 -26.28 -8.59 16.25
N ALA A 304 -26.03 -8.03 15.06
CA ALA A 304 -26.90 -7.06 14.41
C ALA A 304 -27.91 -7.67 13.42
N GLY A 305 -28.02 -9.01 13.38
CA GLY A 305 -28.99 -9.72 12.54
C GLY A 305 -28.69 -9.66 11.03
N ILE A 306 -27.44 -9.44 10.63
CA ILE A 306 -27.01 -9.41 9.22
C ILE A 306 -25.93 -10.45 8.92
N SER A 307 -25.80 -10.83 7.64
CA SER A 307 -24.66 -11.62 7.18
C SER A 307 -23.32 -10.91 7.47
N SER A 308 -22.24 -11.69 7.56
CA SER A 308 -20.88 -11.13 7.72
C SER A 308 -20.64 -10.02 6.69
N ARG A 309 -20.19 -8.86 7.18
CA ARG A 309 -19.79 -7.74 6.30
C ARG A 309 -18.49 -8.03 5.57
N LEU A 310 -17.65 -8.93 6.10
CA LEU A 310 -16.45 -9.46 5.46
C LEU A 310 -16.83 -10.63 4.56
N PRO A 311 -16.57 -10.54 3.23
CA PRO A 311 -16.78 -11.68 2.33
C PRO A 311 -15.90 -12.87 2.71
N SER A 312 -16.34 -14.09 2.39
CA SER A 312 -15.53 -15.31 2.53
C SER A 312 -14.91 -15.69 1.19
N PHE A 313 -13.68 -16.21 1.21
CA PHE A 313 -13.08 -16.84 0.03
C PHE A 313 -13.63 -18.27 -0.16
N THR A 314 -13.93 -18.66 -1.40
CA THR A 314 -14.12 -20.07 -1.75
C THR A 314 -12.79 -20.82 -1.72
N GLU A 315 -12.81 -22.16 -1.75
CA GLU A 315 -11.56 -22.94 -1.77
C GLU A 315 -10.74 -22.67 -3.05
N GLU A 316 -11.41 -22.46 -4.19
CA GLU A 316 -10.76 -22.08 -5.44
C GLU A 316 -10.08 -20.71 -5.33
N GLU A 317 -10.76 -19.74 -4.71
CA GLU A 317 -10.21 -18.40 -4.46
C GLU A 317 -9.01 -18.45 -3.50
N LYS A 318 -9.10 -19.21 -2.41
CA LYS A 318 -7.98 -19.42 -1.47
C LYS A 318 -6.75 -19.98 -2.19
N ASN A 319 -6.96 -20.97 -3.07
CA ASN A 319 -5.87 -21.58 -3.85
C ASN A 319 -5.22 -20.61 -4.84
N ILE A 320 -6.01 -19.73 -5.46
CA ILE A 320 -5.48 -18.70 -6.36
C ILE A 320 -4.66 -17.66 -5.57
N VAL A 321 -5.16 -17.22 -4.41
CA VAL A 321 -4.57 -16.16 -3.57
C VAL A 321 -3.32 -16.62 -2.82
N LYS A 322 -3.33 -17.83 -2.23
CA LYS A 322 -2.22 -18.30 -1.40
C LYS A 322 -0.93 -18.39 -2.20
N GLY A 323 0.12 -17.69 -1.77
CA GLY A 323 1.43 -17.73 -2.41
C GLY A 323 1.51 -16.90 -3.69
N SER A 324 0.64 -15.90 -3.88
CA SER A 324 0.68 -15.02 -5.04
C SER A 324 1.72 -13.89 -4.93
N TYR A 325 2.97 -14.21 -4.60
CA TYR A 325 4.03 -13.21 -4.40
C TYR A 325 5.42 -13.76 -4.71
N ASP A 326 6.30 -12.92 -5.25
CA ASP A 326 7.74 -13.19 -5.35
C ASP A 326 8.55 -12.50 -4.23
N LEU A 327 8.01 -11.39 -3.70
CA LEU A 327 8.62 -10.51 -2.69
C LEU A 327 7.55 -9.98 -1.73
N PHE A 328 7.95 -9.48 -0.58
CA PHE A 328 7.09 -8.71 0.32
C PHE A 328 7.33 -7.21 0.12
N GLY A 329 6.41 -6.50 -0.54
CA GLY A 329 6.46 -5.05 -0.67
C GLY A 329 5.93 -4.35 0.59
N LEU A 330 6.72 -3.42 1.15
CA LEU A 330 6.41 -2.73 2.40
C LEU A 330 6.53 -1.22 2.28
N ASN A 331 5.46 -0.53 2.65
CA ASN A 331 5.46 0.90 2.97
C ASN A 331 5.40 1.07 4.49
N HIS A 332 6.38 1.78 5.06
CA HIS A 332 6.43 2.04 6.51
C HIS A 332 6.86 3.47 6.80
N TYR A 333 6.14 4.11 7.73
CA TYR A 333 6.33 5.53 8.03
C TYR A 333 6.31 5.85 9.53
N SER A 334 5.50 5.14 10.32
CA SER A 334 5.13 5.57 11.66
C SER A 334 4.94 4.40 12.61
N THR A 335 5.07 4.69 13.90
CA THR A 335 4.78 3.78 15.01
C THR A 335 3.85 4.46 16.00
N ASP A 336 2.84 3.74 16.49
CA ASP A 336 1.84 4.26 17.40
C ASP A 336 1.75 3.41 18.67
N LYS A 337 1.45 4.04 19.81
CA LYS A 337 0.93 3.34 20.98
C LYS A 337 -0.54 3.01 20.77
N VAL A 338 -0.90 1.75 20.99
CA VAL A 338 -2.24 1.21 20.80
C VAL A 338 -2.82 0.77 22.15
N ALA A 339 -4.04 1.21 22.45
CA ALA A 339 -4.79 0.79 23.62
C ALA A 339 -6.15 0.23 23.23
N ASP A 340 -6.61 -0.75 23.99
CA ASP A 340 -7.95 -1.33 23.84
C ASP A 340 -9.02 -0.24 24.03
N LYS A 341 -9.99 -0.18 23.11
CA LYS A 341 -11.15 0.69 23.22
C LYS A 341 -12.38 0.00 22.63
N PRO A 342 -13.21 -0.65 23.46
CA PRO A 342 -14.47 -1.22 23.03
C PRO A 342 -15.37 -0.17 22.36
N SER A 343 -15.93 -0.51 21.20
CA SER A 343 -16.65 0.42 20.33
C SER A 343 -18.18 0.38 20.48
N GLY A 344 -18.70 -0.39 21.44
CA GLY A 344 -20.13 -0.71 21.52
C GLY A 344 -20.63 -1.42 20.26
N ASP A 345 -21.89 -1.15 19.88
CA ASP A 345 -22.60 -1.84 18.79
C ASP A 345 -22.43 -1.18 17.41
N GLU A 346 -21.53 -0.19 17.27
CA GLU A 346 -21.29 0.46 15.98
C GLU A 346 -20.71 -0.51 14.94
N LEU A 347 -21.44 -0.81 13.88
CA LEU A 347 -20.93 -1.59 12.75
C LEU A 347 -20.10 -0.71 11.80
N SER A 348 -18.81 -0.63 12.07
CA SER A 348 -17.82 0.05 11.25
C SER A 348 -16.46 -0.65 11.36
N ILE A 349 -15.52 -0.39 10.45
CA ILE A 349 -14.15 -0.94 10.57
C ILE A 349 -13.50 -0.49 11.89
N ASN A 350 -13.64 0.78 12.26
CA ASN A 350 -13.15 1.28 13.54
C ASN A 350 -13.82 0.54 14.72
N GLY A 351 -15.11 0.24 14.57
CA GLY A 351 -15.88 -0.56 15.51
C GLY A 351 -15.37 -1.99 15.67
N ASP A 352 -14.92 -2.59 14.56
CA ASP A 352 -14.37 -3.95 14.53
C ASP A 352 -12.95 -3.97 15.13
N GLU A 353 -12.11 -3.01 14.78
CA GLU A 353 -10.75 -2.83 15.31
C GLU A 353 -10.73 -2.59 16.83
N SER A 354 -11.65 -1.75 17.34
CA SER A 354 -11.84 -1.46 18.76
C SER A 354 -10.55 -1.09 19.50
N PHE A 355 -9.76 -0.16 18.96
CA PHE A 355 -8.58 0.40 19.62
C PHE A 355 -8.50 1.92 19.48
N THR A 356 -7.60 2.54 20.25
CA THR A 356 -7.13 3.91 20.02
C THR A 356 -5.64 3.94 19.76
N LYS A 357 -5.21 4.95 19.00
CA LYS A 357 -3.81 5.24 18.74
C LYS A 357 -3.41 6.52 19.46
N SER A 358 -2.17 6.57 19.91
CA SER A 358 -1.55 7.73 20.53
C SER A 358 -0.04 7.70 20.29
N GLY A 359 0.63 8.83 20.42
CA GLY A 359 2.09 8.90 20.41
C GLY A 359 2.71 8.52 21.75
N ASP A 360 4.04 8.62 21.78
CA ASP A 360 4.82 8.80 23.00
C ASP A 360 5.34 10.26 23.00
N PRO A 361 5.31 10.99 24.12
CA PRO A 361 5.92 12.31 24.20
C PRO A 361 7.40 12.37 23.77
N ALA A 362 8.11 11.24 23.81
CA ALA A 362 9.49 11.12 23.34
C ALA A 362 9.62 10.93 21.81
N TRP A 363 8.54 10.70 21.07
CA TRP A 363 8.55 10.49 19.63
C TRP A 363 8.13 11.78 18.91
N PRO A 364 8.98 12.35 18.05
CA PRO A 364 8.61 13.55 17.30
C PRO A 364 7.38 13.32 16.43
N ASP A 365 6.44 14.26 16.46
CA ASP A 365 5.29 14.25 15.55
C ASP A 365 5.72 14.63 14.13
N TRP A 366 5.02 14.07 13.15
CA TRP A 366 5.02 14.53 11.77
C TRP A 366 3.59 14.58 11.24
N TYR A 367 3.38 15.01 10.00
CA TYR A 367 2.04 15.29 9.45
C TYR A 367 1.01 14.15 9.65
N ASN A 368 1.44 12.88 9.64
CA ASN A 368 0.56 11.72 9.71
C ASN A 368 0.95 10.67 10.79
N GLY A 369 1.69 11.06 11.83
CA GLY A 369 2.00 10.14 12.93
C GLY A 369 3.23 10.53 13.74
N HIS A 370 3.97 9.53 14.20
CA HIS A 370 5.09 9.68 15.12
C HIS A 370 6.35 9.02 14.57
N VAL A 371 7.48 9.71 14.70
CA VAL A 371 8.80 9.22 14.30
C VAL A 371 9.35 8.32 15.40
N ALA A 372 9.24 7.01 15.20
CA ALA A 372 9.79 5.98 16.08
C ALA A 372 10.49 4.88 15.25
N PRO A 373 11.78 5.09 14.87
CA PRO A 373 12.51 4.21 13.94
C PRO A 373 12.61 2.75 14.38
N PHE A 374 12.67 2.49 15.69
CA PHE A 374 12.71 1.12 16.22
C PHE A 374 11.49 0.28 15.80
N GLY A 375 10.35 0.93 15.55
CA GLY A 375 9.15 0.25 15.08
C GLY A 375 9.32 -0.32 13.67
N PHE A 376 10.16 0.29 12.83
CA PHE A 376 10.49 -0.27 11.53
C PHE A 376 11.20 -1.62 11.66
N ARG A 377 12.22 -1.70 12.53
CA ARG A 377 12.91 -2.96 12.83
C ARG A 377 11.97 -4.02 13.39
N ARG A 378 11.08 -3.63 14.31
CA ARG A 378 10.10 -4.54 14.91
C ARG A 378 9.08 -5.05 13.89
N LEU A 379 8.63 -4.19 12.97
CA LEU A 379 7.76 -4.57 11.88
C LEU A 379 8.45 -5.55 10.91
N LEU A 380 9.70 -5.29 10.53
CA LEU A 380 10.48 -6.22 9.70
C LEU A 380 10.65 -7.58 10.39
N LYS A 381 10.92 -7.59 11.70
CA LYS A 381 10.99 -8.83 12.48
C LYS A 381 9.62 -9.54 12.53
N TYR A 382 8.53 -8.80 12.75
CA TYR A 382 7.18 -9.35 12.74
C TYR A 382 6.87 -10.02 11.40
N ILE A 383 7.18 -9.35 10.28
CA ILE A 383 7.00 -9.91 8.94
C ILE A 383 7.82 -11.19 8.77
N LYS A 384 9.09 -11.16 9.20
CA LYS A 384 9.97 -12.33 9.17
C LYS A 384 9.37 -13.51 9.93
N ASP A 385 8.88 -13.29 11.14
CA ASP A 385 8.41 -14.36 12.02
C ASP A 385 7.02 -14.91 11.60
N ASN A 386 6.16 -14.08 11.01
CA ASN A 386 4.76 -14.45 10.71
C ASN A 386 4.49 -14.83 9.25
N TYR A 387 5.36 -14.44 8.31
CA TYR A 387 5.16 -14.66 6.86
C TYR A 387 6.29 -15.47 6.22
N ASN A 388 6.91 -16.36 7.00
CA ASN A 388 7.96 -17.30 6.56
C ASN A 388 9.22 -16.62 6.00
N ASN A 389 9.70 -15.56 6.67
CA ASN A 389 10.94 -14.84 6.35
C ASN A 389 11.10 -14.51 4.84
N PRO A 390 10.13 -13.78 4.25
CA PRO A 390 10.17 -13.48 2.82
C PRO A 390 11.30 -12.47 2.53
N THR A 391 11.72 -12.40 1.26
CA THR A 391 12.56 -11.26 0.84
C THR A 391 11.69 -10.01 0.83
N ILE A 392 12.10 -8.99 1.60
CA ILE A 392 11.35 -7.74 1.75
C ILE A 392 11.97 -6.67 0.85
N ILE A 393 11.11 -5.95 0.14
CA ILE A 393 11.47 -4.69 -0.53
C ILE A 393 10.69 -3.54 0.11
N VAL A 394 11.41 -2.55 0.61
CA VAL A 394 10.81 -1.35 1.20
C VAL A 394 10.51 -0.40 0.05
N THR A 395 9.23 -0.30 -0.30
CA THR A 395 8.76 0.43 -1.47
C THR A 395 8.48 1.90 -1.17
N GLU A 396 8.23 2.24 0.10
CA GLU A 396 8.17 3.61 0.59
C GLU A 396 8.61 3.74 2.05
N ASN A 397 9.37 4.79 2.32
CA ASN A 397 9.69 5.30 3.64
C ASN A 397 10.07 6.79 3.49
N GLY A 398 9.64 7.65 4.40
CA GLY A 398 9.89 9.08 4.30
C GLY A 398 9.20 9.89 5.38
N VAL A 399 9.39 11.20 5.35
CA VAL A 399 8.78 12.07 6.35
C VAL A 399 8.44 13.46 5.81
N ALA A 400 7.29 13.97 6.26
CA ALA A 400 6.84 15.34 6.05
C ALA A 400 6.84 16.08 7.40
N PRO A 401 7.91 16.84 7.72
CA PRO A 401 8.03 17.56 8.98
C PRO A 401 6.93 18.61 9.16
N PRO A 402 6.46 18.85 10.40
CA PRO A 402 5.48 19.89 10.68
C PRO A 402 5.95 21.27 10.17
N GLY A 403 5.06 22.00 9.51
CA GLY A 403 5.33 23.36 9.02
C GLY A 403 6.33 23.43 7.87
N GLU A 404 6.74 22.32 7.25
CA GLU A 404 7.68 22.39 6.13
C GLU A 404 7.13 23.18 4.93
N ALA A 405 5.84 23.04 4.64
CA ALA A 405 5.20 23.72 3.52
C ALA A 405 5.20 25.26 3.63
N SER A 406 5.42 25.83 4.83
CA SER A 406 5.53 27.28 5.03
C SER A 406 6.96 27.81 4.95
N LYS A 407 7.97 26.93 4.86
CA LYS A 407 9.37 27.34 4.72
C LYS A 407 9.67 27.80 3.29
N THR A 408 10.51 28.83 3.17
CA THR A 408 10.94 29.41 1.89
C THR A 408 12.47 29.53 1.81
N GLY A 409 13.00 29.64 0.59
CA GLY A 409 14.44 29.84 0.33
C GLY A 409 15.33 28.78 1.00
N GLN A 410 16.46 29.22 1.56
CA GLN A 410 17.45 28.33 2.17
C GLN A 410 16.90 27.52 3.37
N ASN A 411 15.92 28.06 4.08
CA ASN A 411 15.31 27.37 5.23
C ASN A 411 14.50 26.14 4.79
N ARG A 412 14.00 26.11 3.55
CA ARG A 412 13.33 24.94 2.99
C ARG A 412 14.33 23.85 2.59
N LEU A 413 15.52 24.23 2.16
CA LEU A 413 16.59 23.31 1.75
C LEU A 413 17.39 22.73 2.93
N ASN A 414 17.41 23.42 4.07
CA ASN A 414 18.07 22.93 5.29
C ASN A 414 17.14 22.01 6.09
N ASP A 415 17.03 20.76 5.67
CA ASP A 415 16.05 19.78 6.15
C ASP A 415 16.61 18.76 7.16
N THR A 416 17.32 19.25 8.18
CA THR A 416 17.96 18.45 9.23
C THR A 416 17.05 17.41 9.91
N PHE A 417 15.75 17.70 10.06
CA PHE A 417 14.77 16.74 10.58
C PHE A 417 14.64 15.50 9.68
N ARG A 418 14.57 15.69 8.36
CA ARG A 418 14.49 14.60 7.38
C ARG A 418 15.79 13.81 7.33
N VAL A 419 16.92 14.49 7.43
CA VAL A 419 18.24 13.84 7.54
C VAL A 419 18.31 12.95 8.78
N ASP A 420 17.84 13.41 9.94
CA ASP A 420 17.79 12.60 11.17
C ASP A 420 16.82 11.42 11.04
N TYR A 421 15.66 11.62 10.41
CA TYR A 421 14.70 10.54 10.13
C TYR A 421 15.31 9.41 9.30
N HIS A 422 15.95 9.71 8.18
CA HIS A 422 16.53 8.68 7.31
C HIS A 422 17.83 8.09 7.86
N ARG A 423 18.53 8.82 8.74
CA ARG A 423 19.73 8.29 9.38
C ARG A 423 19.36 7.21 10.38
N ARG A 424 18.28 7.36 11.15
CA ARG A 424 17.87 6.44 12.22
C ARG A 424 17.06 5.26 11.70
#